data_AF-A0A2U1F879-F1
#
_entry.id   AF-A0A2U1F879-F1
#
_cell.length_a   1.000
_cell.length_b   1.000
_cell.length_c   1.000
_cell.angle_alpha   90.00
_cell.angle_beta   90.00
_cell.angle_gamma   90.00
#
_symmetry.space_group_name_H-M   'P 1'
#
loop_
_entity.id
_entity.type
_entity.pdbx_description
1 polymer ?
#
loop_
_entity_poly.entity_id
_entity_poly.type
_entity_poly.pdbx_seq_one_letter_code
_entity_poly.pdbx_strand_id
1 'polypeptide(L)' 'TAKKVGGHGGMDYIMDYRLIYCLRNGLPLDMDVYDLAEWCCLAELSRLSMENGSAPVAIPDFTRGNWKKVQGYRHAMVK' A
#
# COMPACT_ATOMS: atom_id res chain seq x y z
N THR A 1 25.26 0.19 -3.03
CA THR A 1 24.01 -0.26 -3.67
C THR A 1 22.98 -0.51 -2.59
N ALA A 2 21.68 -0.44 -2.87
CA ALA A 2 20.64 -0.72 -1.88
C ALA A 2 20.89 -2.05 -1.12
N LYS A 3 21.31 -3.10 -1.84
CA LYS A 3 21.73 -4.39 -1.27
C LYS A 3 22.84 -4.33 -0.21
N LYS A 4 23.74 -3.34 -0.27
CA LYS A 4 24.90 -3.21 0.64
C LYS A 4 24.58 -2.39 1.90
N VAL A 5 23.58 -1.50 1.85
CA VAL A 5 23.30 -0.52 2.92
C VAL A 5 21.89 -0.62 3.48
N GLY A 6 20.99 -1.35 2.82
CA GLY A 6 19.60 -1.56 3.24
C GLY A 6 19.37 -2.92 3.90
N GLY A 7 18.38 -2.98 4.78
CA GLY A 7 17.87 -4.24 5.34
C GLY A 7 17.09 -5.06 4.31
N HIS A 8 16.78 -6.31 4.67
CA HIS A 8 15.98 -7.24 3.86
C HIS A 8 16.43 -7.36 2.39
N GLY A 9 17.74 -7.45 2.15
CA GLY A 9 18.30 -7.53 0.79
C GLY A 9 18.25 -6.22 0.00
N GLY A 10 18.02 -5.09 0.67
CA GLY A 10 17.99 -3.75 0.12
C GLY A 10 16.60 -3.17 -0.14
N MET A 11 15.52 -3.92 0.13
CA MET A 11 14.15 -3.42 -0.11
C MET A 11 13.79 -2.24 0.80
N ASP A 12 14.21 -2.28 2.07
CA ASP A 12 13.93 -1.21 3.04
C ASP A 12 14.49 0.12 2.54
N TYR A 13 15.72 0.09 2.03
CA TYR A 13 16.36 1.28 1.46
C TYR A 13 15.59 1.82 0.25
N ILE A 14 15.10 0.94 -0.64
CA ILE A 14 14.34 1.36 -1.82
C ILE A 14 12.99 1.97 -1.41
N MET A 15 12.31 1.37 -0.43
CA MET A 15 11.05 1.86 0.12
C MET A 15 11.21 3.27 0.71
N ASP A 16 12.18 3.45 1.61
CA ASP A 16 12.44 4.75 2.24
C ASP A 16 12.91 5.78 1.21
N TYR A 17 13.78 5.37 0.28
CA TYR A 17 14.21 6.23 -0.82
C TYR A 17 13.04 6.73 -1.66
N ARG A 18 12.11 5.85 -2.05
CA ARG A 18 10.93 6.22 -2.85
C ARG A 18 9.99 7.14 -2.09
N LEU A 19 9.74 6.87 -0.82
CA LEU A 19 8.96 7.74 0.06
C LEU A 19 9.55 9.16 0.07
N ILE A 20 10.83 9.29 0.42
CA ILE A 20 11.50 10.59 0.48
C ILE A 20 11.57 11.26 -0.89
N TYR A 21 11.81 10.51 -1.97
CA TYR A 21 11.81 11.05 -3.33
C TYR A 21 10.47 11.66 -3.71
N CYS A 22 9.35 10.98 -3.44
CA CYS A 22 8.02 11.52 -3.74
C CYS A 22 7.73 12.78 -2.93
N LEU A 23 8.06 12.77 -1.63
CA LEU A 23 7.87 13.94 -0.75
C LEU A 23 8.68 15.15 -1.22
N ARG A 24 9.95 14.96 -1.62
CA ARG A 24 10.81 16.04 -2.09
C ARG A 24 10.37 16.65 -3.42
N ASN A 25 9.66 15.88 -4.25
CA ASN A 25 9.26 16.29 -5.60
C ASN A 25 7.75 16.57 -5.74
N GLY A 26 6.98 16.50 -4.64
CA GLY A 26 5.53 16.70 -4.69
C GLY A 26 4.78 15.67 -5.55
N LEU A 27 5.29 14.42 -5.59
CA LEU A 27 4.71 13.33 -6.37
C LEU A 27 3.76 12.49 -5.50
N PRO A 28 2.76 11.81 -6.09
CA PRO A 28 1.98 10.82 -5.37
C PRO A 28 2.88 9.71 -4.82
N LEU A 29 2.54 9.18 -3.64
CA LEU A 29 3.23 8.05 -3.04
C LEU A 29 2.97 6.77 -3.85
N ASP A 30 3.92 5.83 -3.79
CA ASP A 30 3.76 4.52 -4.44
C ASP A 30 2.67 3.66 -3.78
N MET A 31 2.39 3.91 -2.49
CA MET A 31 1.32 3.30 -1.71
C MET A 31 0.62 4.43 -0.96
N ASP A 32 -0.69 4.59 -1.14
CA ASP A 32 -1.46 5.67 -0.53
C ASP A 32 -2.24 5.21 0.72
N VAL A 33 -3.04 6.12 1.28
CA VAL A 33 -3.81 5.86 2.51
C VAL A 33 -4.89 4.80 2.31
N TYR A 34 -5.42 4.64 1.11
CA TYR A 34 -6.47 3.67 0.80
C TYR A 34 -5.87 2.27 0.65
N ASP A 35 -4.69 2.16 0.06
CA ASP A 35 -3.92 0.90 0.04
C ASP A 35 -3.66 0.43 1.48
N LEU A 36 -3.19 1.33 2.35
CA LEU A 36 -2.96 1.02 3.77
C LEU A 36 -4.25 0.60 4.49
N ALA A 37 -5.36 1.31 4.27
CA ALA A 37 -6.64 0.99 4.89
C ALA A 37 -7.15 -0.40 4.47
N GLU A 38 -7.00 -0.75 3.19
CA GLU A 38 -7.34 -2.07 2.66
C GLU A 38 -6.50 -3.18 3.32
N TRP A 39 -5.18 -2.98 3.47
CA TRP A 39 -4.32 -3.98 4.10
C TRP A 39 -4.55 -4.11 5.61
N CYS A 40 -4.72 -2.98 6.31
CA CYS A 40 -4.90 -2.98 7.76
C CYS A 40 -6.26 -3.53 8.19
N CYS A 41 -7.29 -3.46 7.35
CA CYS A 41 -8.60 -4.01 7.71
C CYS A 41 -8.60 -5.54 7.79
N LEU A 42 -7.61 -6.22 7.18
CA LEU A 42 -7.55 -7.68 7.15
C LEU A 42 -7.52 -8.31 8.54
N ALA A 43 -6.84 -7.71 9.51
CA ALA A 43 -6.74 -8.27 10.87
C ALA A 43 -8.13 -8.38 11.52
N GLU A 44 -8.90 -7.29 11.51
CA GLU A 44 -10.24 -7.25 12.11
C GLU A 44 -11.26 -8.07 11.32
N LEU A 45 -11.24 -7.99 9.99
CA LEU A 45 -12.19 -8.74 9.16
C LEU A 45 -11.92 -10.26 9.23
N SER A 46 -10.66 -10.66 9.36
CA SER A 46 -10.29 -12.07 9.57
C SER A 46 -10.79 -12.58 10.91
N ARG A 47 -10.64 -11.78 11.98
CA ARG A 47 -11.20 -12.10 13.29
C ARG A 47 -12.72 -12.26 13.21
N LEU A 48 -13.42 -11.32 12.57
CA LEU A 48 -14.87 -11.38 12.37
C LEU A 48 -15.29 -12.63 11.56
N SER A 49 -14.52 -13.00 10.53
CA SER A 49 -14.76 -14.22 9.76
C SER A 49 -14.65 -15.46 10.64
N MET A 50 -13.57 -15.59 11.42
CA MET A 50 -13.34 -16.71 12.33
C MET A 50 -14.45 -16.85 13.38
N GLU A 51 -14.89 -15.73 13.97
CA GLU A 51 -15.98 -15.70 14.95
C GLU A 51 -17.32 -16.15 14.35
N ASN A 52 -17.50 -16.02 13.04
CA ASN A 52 -18.70 -16.43 12.32
C ASN A 52 -18.50 -17.76 11.57
N GLY A 53 -17.67 -18.67 12.10
CA GLY A 53 -17.48 -20.00 11.51
C GLY A 53 -16.72 -19.97 10.19
N SER A 54 -15.75 -19.04 10.05
CA SER A 54 -15.00 -18.79 8.81
C SER A 54 -15.87 -18.37 7.62
N ALA A 55 -17.00 -17.70 7.90
CA ALA A 55 -17.86 -17.14 6.87
C ALA A 55 -17.15 -16.02 6.09
N PRO A 56 -17.40 -15.86 4.78
CA PRO A 56 -16.88 -14.73 4.01
C PRO A 56 -17.34 -13.38 4.57
N VAL A 57 -16.41 -12.44 4.68
CA VAL A 57 -16.66 -11.05 5.13
C VAL A 57 -16.27 -10.10 4.00
N ALA A 58 -17.14 -9.15 3.67
CA ALA A 58 -16.88 -8.18 2.63
C ALA A 58 -15.82 -7.15 3.05
N ILE A 59 -14.85 -6.88 2.18
CA ILE A 59 -13.87 -5.80 2.36
C ILE A 59 -14.54 -4.45 2.01
N PRO A 60 -14.45 -3.42 2.88
CA PRO A 60 -14.98 -2.10 2.56
C PRO A 60 -14.27 -1.45 1.36
N ASP A 61 -15.04 -0.81 0.49
CA ASP A 61 -14.47 0.07 -0.54
C ASP A 61 -14.09 1.42 0.08
N PHE A 62 -12.86 1.50 0.60
CA PHE A 62 -12.32 2.73 1.20
C PHE A 62 -12.20 3.89 0.21
N THR A 63 -12.18 3.61 -1.10
CA THR A 63 -12.08 4.62 -2.16
C THR A 63 -13.43 5.18 -2.60
N ARG A 64 -14.55 4.56 -2.18
CA ARG A 64 -15.93 4.90 -2.61
C ARG A 64 -16.09 4.86 -4.13
N GLY A 65 -15.58 3.81 -4.76
CA GLY A 65 -15.65 3.57 -6.20
C GLY A 65 -14.59 4.30 -7.02
N ASN A 66 -13.75 5.14 -6.40
CA ASN A 66 -12.70 5.86 -7.11
C ASN A 66 -11.57 4.96 -7.63
N TRP A 67 -11.41 3.75 -7.09
CA TRP A 67 -10.48 2.74 -7.63
C TRP A 67 -10.68 2.48 -9.13
N LYS A 68 -11.92 2.62 -9.64
CA LYS A 68 -12.25 2.46 -11.07
C LYS A 68 -11.60 3.49 -12.00
N LYS A 69 -11.10 4.60 -11.45
CA LYS A 69 -10.41 5.65 -12.20
C LYS A 69 -8.92 5.35 -12.39
N VAL A 70 -8.37 4.38 -11.64
CA VAL A 70 -6.95 4.03 -11.67
C VAL A 70 -6.65 3.21 -12.93
N GLN A 71 -5.65 3.64 -13.70
CA GLN A 71 -5.24 3.00 -14.95
C GLN A 71 -3.96 2.17 -14.76
N GLY A 72 -3.98 1.30 -13.74
CA GLY A 72 -2.82 0.51 -13.32
C GLY A 72 -1.77 1.30 -12.55
N TYR A 73 -0.81 0.56 -11.98
CA TYR A 73 0.28 1.10 -11.16
C TYR A 73 1.49 1.53 -12.00
N ARG A 74 2.07 2.69 -11.68
CA ARG A 74 3.34 3.19 -12.24
C ARG A 74 4.05 4.07 -11.21
N HIS A 75 5.37 3.95 -11.10
CA HIS A 75 6.16 4.87 -10.29
C HIS A 75 6.11 6.29 -10.88
N ALA A 76 5.71 7.27 -10.06
CA ALA A 76 5.85 8.67 -10.40
C ALA A 76 7.32 9.09 -10.28
N MET A 77 7.85 9.67 -11.36
CA MET A 77 9.23 10.14 -11.48
C MET A 77 9.24 11.55 -12.07
N VAL A 78 10.16 12.41 -11.64
CA VAL A 78 10.44 13.65 -12.36
C VAL A 78 11.10 13.33 -13.71
N LYS A 79 10.79 14.13 -14.73
CA LYS A 79 11.42 14.02 -16.06
C LYS A 79 12.86 14.54 -16.03
#